data_AF-I9KHB9-F1
#
_entry.id   AF-I9KHB9-F1
#
_cell.length_a   1.000
_cell.length_b   1.000
_cell.length_c   1.000
_cell.angle_alpha   90.00
_cell.angle_beta   90.00
_cell.angle_gamma   90.00
#
_symmetry.space_group_name_H-M   'P 1'
#
loop_
_entity.id
_entity.type
_entity.pdbx_description
1 polymer ?
#
loop_
_entity_poly.entity_id
_entity_poly.type
_entity_poly.pdbx_seq_one_letter_code
_entity_poly.pdbx_strand_id
1 'polypeptide(L)'
;MTLTTSPSGADGGRPPAPGGPAQAPSPRTANPAGRADPRTGARPGPPGRAGAAAPRGRRLRPSWPVLVLAAVAYLPLLATAPGRIGADTKAYLYLDPGRMLRRAVSMWDPAIGMGTVTHQNIGYLYPQGLFYWLLDTAGLPDWVAQRLWTGSILFGAGTGVLFLLRSFRWPDRFAFVAAAGYMLSPYILEYEARISAILLPYAGLGWLIGITVRGLREAEPGRAGWRPAGWRFPAAFALVVTTIGSINASSLIFILFAPLLWVPFAVWGTREVRLGAAVGMCTRAVLAVLVTSAWWIAGLYTQAGYGLNVLAFTETIETVASSSQASEVLRGLGNWFFYGQDALGPWIKPATHYTHDLWLIVISFALPILALAAASAIRWGHRGYFVALILLGTTIAVGVYPYDDPSPWGRVFKDFAEGSTAGLALRSLPRAVPMVVLGLSVLLAGGLAALEQRYAARAAAGTSAGGGGR
;
A
#
# COMPACT_ATOMS: atom_id res chain seq x y z
N MET A 1 -26.56 -45.77 -3.94
CA MET A 1 -25.96 -46.99 -4.51
C MET A 1 -26.74 -47.31 -5.78
N THR A 2 -26.10 -47.16 -6.95
CA THR A 2 -26.32 -47.88 -8.23
C THR A 2 -27.78 -48.17 -8.66
N LEU A 3 -28.40 -47.38 -9.56
CA LEU A 3 -28.41 -47.46 -11.04
C LEU A 3 -29.38 -48.51 -11.66
N THR A 4 -30.33 -47.97 -12.46
CA THR A 4 -30.83 -48.38 -13.80
C THR A 4 -31.55 -49.71 -14.07
N THR A 5 -32.64 -49.62 -14.86
CA THR A 5 -32.94 -50.54 -15.99
C THR A 5 -33.76 -49.86 -17.13
N SER A 6 -33.29 -50.13 -18.36
CA SER A 6 -33.81 -50.05 -19.78
C SER A 6 -35.23 -50.66 -20.03
N PRO A 7 -35.82 -50.77 -21.28
CA PRO A 7 -35.27 -51.08 -22.65
C PRO A 7 -35.99 -50.35 -23.83
N SER A 8 -35.84 -50.58 -25.15
CA SER A 8 -35.31 -51.60 -26.11
C SER A 8 -35.01 -50.89 -27.47
N GLY A 9 -34.04 -51.26 -28.33
CA GLY A 9 -34.00 -52.42 -29.27
C GLY A 9 -34.93 -52.18 -30.49
N ALA A 10 -34.54 -52.26 -31.78
CA ALA A 10 -33.60 -53.17 -32.44
C ALA A 10 -33.12 -52.69 -33.86
N ASP A 11 -31.89 -53.11 -34.21
CA ASP A 11 -31.34 -53.72 -35.45
C ASP A 11 -31.78 -53.27 -36.86
N GLY A 12 -30.93 -53.24 -37.90
CA GLY A 12 -29.54 -53.66 -38.09
C GLY A 12 -29.21 -53.74 -39.60
N GLY A 13 -27.92 -53.79 -39.96
CA GLY A 13 -27.45 -54.20 -41.31
C GLY A 13 -26.66 -53.16 -42.12
N ARG A 14 -25.43 -53.51 -42.50
CA ARG A 14 -24.31 -52.71 -43.04
C ARG A 14 -23.77 -53.44 -44.33
N PRO A 15 -22.60 -53.09 -44.90
CA PRO A 15 -22.17 -52.12 -45.94
C PRO A 15 -21.70 -52.89 -47.25
N PRO A 16 -20.73 -52.50 -48.15
CA PRO A 16 -19.73 -51.40 -48.20
C PRO A 16 -19.47 -50.68 -49.57
N ALA A 17 -18.48 -49.77 -49.53
CA ALA A 17 -17.98 -48.77 -50.52
C ALA A 17 -17.16 -49.38 -51.71
N PRO A 18 -16.25 -48.69 -52.47
CA PRO A 18 -15.87 -47.26 -52.66
C PRO A 18 -15.54 -46.82 -54.14
N GLY A 19 -15.10 -45.55 -54.37
CA GLY A 19 -14.26 -45.17 -55.53
C GLY A 19 -14.50 -43.76 -56.15
N GLY A 20 -13.45 -42.90 -56.22
CA GLY A 20 -13.45 -41.56 -56.90
C GLY A 20 -13.05 -41.65 -58.40
N PRO A 21 -12.34 -40.67 -59.03
CA PRO A 21 -12.22 -39.21 -58.84
C PRO A 21 -12.22 -38.36 -60.17
N ALA A 22 -12.02 -37.03 -60.05
CA ALA A 22 -11.24 -36.12 -60.94
C ALA A 22 -11.92 -35.14 -61.96
N GLN A 23 -11.26 -33.96 -62.07
CA GLN A 23 -11.05 -33.06 -63.24
C GLN A 23 -11.71 -31.66 -63.31
N ALA A 24 -10.84 -30.64 -63.40
CA ALA A 24 -10.96 -29.41 -64.21
C ALA A 24 -10.11 -29.60 -65.50
N PRO A 25 -10.05 -28.74 -66.57
CA PRO A 25 -10.43 -27.31 -66.70
C PRO A 25 -11.13 -26.92 -68.06
N SER A 26 -11.24 -25.60 -68.31
CA SER A 26 -11.96 -24.79 -69.34
C SER A 26 -11.70 -25.09 -70.86
N PRO A 27 -12.46 -24.50 -71.83
CA PRO A 27 -12.19 -23.13 -72.35
C PRO A 27 -13.37 -22.29 -72.89
N ARG A 28 -12.99 -21.06 -73.30
CA ARG A 28 -13.65 -19.81 -73.77
C ARG A 28 -14.72 -19.83 -74.88
N THR A 29 -15.34 -18.62 -74.99
CA THR A 29 -16.08 -17.95 -76.10
C THR A 29 -17.61 -18.11 -76.02
N ALA A 30 -18.48 -17.10 -76.16
CA ALA A 30 -18.40 -15.77 -76.76
C ALA A 30 -19.39 -14.79 -76.08
N ASN A 31 -19.15 -13.49 -76.24
CA ASN A 31 -20.06 -12.38 -75.85
C ASN A 31 -21.02 -12.10 -77.03
N PRO A 32 -22.24 -11.56 -76.83
CA PRO A 32 -22.33 -10.10 -76.93
C PRO A 32 -23.37 -9.40 -76.01
N ALA A 33 -23.02 -8.16 -75.67
CA ALA A 33 -23.88 -6.98 -75.54
C ALA A 33 -25.09 -7.02 -74.58
N GLY A 34 -24.94 -6.36 -73.43
CA GLY A 34 -26.04 -5.87 -72.61
C GLY A 34 -25.56 -4.80 -71.63
N ARG A 35 -25.95 -3.54 -71.89
CA ARG A 35 -25.74 -2.35 -71.03
C ARG A 35 -26.24 -2.57 -69.60
N ALA A 36 -25.46 -2.17 -68.59
CA ALA A 36 -25.91 -1.27 -67.49
C ALA A 36 -24.81 -1.03 -66.42
N ASP A 37 -24.64 0.26 -66.11
CA ASP A 37 -24.33 0.86 -64.80
C ASP A 37 -22.90 0.84 -64.20
N PRO A 38 -22.20 2.00 -64.11
CA PRO A 38 -20.99 2.14 -63.32
C PRO A 38 -21.26 2.49 -61.85
N ARG A 39 -20.93 1.53 -61.00
CA ARG A 39 -20.17 1.69 -59.74
C ARG A 39 -20.90 2.39 -58.57
N THR A 40 -21.48 1.51 -57.76
CA THR A 40 -21.58 1.63 -56.30
C THR A 40 -20.25 2.02 -55.65
N GLY A 41 -20.28 3.07 -54.84
CA GLY A 41 -19.17 3.52 -54.01
C GLY A 41 -18.83 2.50 -52.93
N ALA A 42 -17.68 1.85 -53.07
CA ALA A 42 -17.07 1.03 -52.04
C ALA A 42 -16.59 1.93 -50.88
N ARG A 43 -17.17 1.75 -49.69
CA ARG A 43 -16.63 2.28 -48.43
C ARG A 43 -15.25 1.66 -48.16
N PRO A 44 -14.22 2.43 -47.77
CA PRO A 44 -12.98 1.85 -47.30
C PRO A 44 -13.22 1.19 -45.94
N GLY A 45 -12.98 -0.12 -45.85
CA GLY A 45 -12.96 -0.84 -44.58
C GLY A 45 -11.82 -0.34 -43.67
N PRO A 46 -11.96 -0.43 -42.35
CA PRO A 46 -10.94 0.05 -41.42
C PRO A 46 -9.64 -0.75 -41.61
N PRO A 47 -8.47 -0.08 -41.66
CA PRO A 47 -7.20 -0.80 -41.75
C PRO A 47 -7.03 -1.69 -40.52
N GLY A 48 -6.79 -2.97 -40.79
CA GLY A 48 -6.53 -3.98 -39.78
C GLY A 48 -5.43 -3.52 -38.83
N ARG A 49 -5.70 -3.61 -37.53
CA ARG A 49 -4.68 -3.49 -36.48
C ARG A 49 -3.73 -4.68 -36.61
N ALA A 50 -2.71 -4.53 -37.47
CA ALA A 50 -1.50 -5.32 -37.36
C ALA A 50 -0.95 -5.14 -35.94
N GLY A 51 -0.84 -6.25 -35.21
CA GLY A 51 -0.33 -6.27 -33.85
C GLY A 51 1.07 -5.67 -33.82
N ALA A 52 1.18 -4.44 -33.31
CA ALA A 52 2.45 -3.86 -32.94
C ALA A 52 3.00 -4.68 -31.77
N ALA A 53 3.89 -5.62 -32.09
CA ALA A 53 4.74 -6.26 -31.11
C ALA A 53 5.49 -5.15 -30.35
N ALA A 54 5.16 -4.96 -29.08
CA ALA A 54 5.79 -3.96 -28.24
C ALA A 54 7.29 -4.24 -28.15
N PRO A 55 8.17 -3.23 -28.29
CA PRO A 55 9.60 -3.43 -28.18
C PRO A 55 9.96 -3.87 -26.76
N ARG A 56 10.38 -5.14 -26.64
CA ARG A 56 11.05 -5.69 -25.46
C ARG A 56 12.44 -5.06 -25.39
N GLY A 57 12.69 -4.25 -24.36
CA GLY A 57 14.03 -3.69 -24.11
C GLY A 57 14.10 -2.21 -23.76
N ARG A 58 13.02 -1.59 -23.26
CA ARG A 58 13.11 -0.22 -22.74
C ARG A 58 13.93 -0.26 -21.44
N ARG A 59 15.22 0.13 -21.49
CA ARG A 59 16.05 0.33 -20.29
C ARG A 59 15.23 1.14 -19.29
N LEU A 60 14.98 0.56 -18.12
CA LEU A 60 14.21 1.16 -17.03
C LEU A 60 15.04 2.30 -16.42
N ARG A 61 15.13 3.43 -17.11
CA ARG A 61 15.68 4.63 -16.48
C ARG A 61 14.68 5.09 -15.42
N PRO A 62 15.10 5.25 -14.15
CA PRO A 62 14.22 5.78 -13.12
C PRO A 62 13.75 7.18 -13.53
N SER A 63 12.45 7.41 -13.43
CA SER A 63 11.84 8.72 -13.66
C SER A 63 12.38 9.76 -12.66
N TRP A 64 12.44 11.03 -13.04
CA TRP A 64 12.95 12.10 -12.17
C TRP A 64 12.34 12.13 -10.74
N PRO A 65 11.03 11.85 -10.50
CA PRO A 65 10.50 11.87 -9.14
C PRO A 65 11.16 10.81 -8.25
N VAL A 66 11.47 9.64 -8.82
CA VAL A 66 12.10 8.54 -8.08
C VAL A 66 13.52 8.92 -7.68
N LEU A 67 14.27 9.57 -8.59
CA LEU A 67 15.63 10.03 -8.30
C LEU A 67 15.64 11.11 -7.21
N VAL A 68 14.72 12.08 -7.27
CA VAL A 68 14.62 13.14 -6.26
C VAL A 68 14.19 12.57 -4.91
N LEU A 69 13.19 11.69 -4.86
CA LEU A 69 12.79 11.03 -3.61
C LEU A 69 13.93 10.20 -3.01
N ALA A 70 14.71 9.49 -3.83
CA ALA A 70 15.89 8.77 -3.36
C ALA A 70 16.93 9.75 -2.76
N ALA A 71 17.25 10.83 -3.48
CA ALA A 71 18.20 11.82 -2.99
C ALA A 71 17.76 12.42 -1.65
N VAL A 72 16.48 12.77 -1.51
CA VAL A 72 15.91 13.31 -0.27
C VAL A 72 15.86 12.27 0.85
N ALA A 73 15.59 11.00 0.54
CA ALA A 73 15.50 9.94 1.54
C ALA A 73 16.88 9.53 2.09
N TYR A 74 17.93 9.53 1.26
CA TYR A 74 19.24 9.01 1.67
C TYR A 74 20.28 10.08 2.00
N LEU A 75 20.40 11.16 1.21
CA LEU A 75 21.51 12.11 1.36
C LEU A 75 21.48 12.87 2.70
N PRO A 76 20.35 13.44 3.16
CA PRO A 76 20.31 14.11 4.46
C PRO A 76 20.61 13.16 5.62
N LEU A 77 20.11 11.92 5.55
CA LEU A 77 20.35 10.91 6.58
C LEU A 77 21.83 10.54 6.67
N LEU A 78 22.48 10.30 5.54
CA LEU A 78 23.92 10.00 5.48
C LEU A 78 24.78 11.19 5.95
N ALA A 79 24.30 12.42 5.75
CA ALA A 79 24.96 13.62 6.26
C ALA A 79 24.69 13.87 7.76
N THR A 80 23.73 13.19 8.38
CA THR A 80 23.32 13.42 9.76
C THR A 80 24.23 12.69 10.75
N ALA A 81 25.01 13.46 11.50
CA ALA A 81 25.92 12.99 12.55
C ALA A 81 26.76 11.75 12.15
N PRO A 82 27.64 11.87 11.13
CA PRO A 82 28.43 10.74 10.64
C PRO A 82 29.24 10.08 11.76
N GLY A 83 29.31 8.74 11.73
CA GLY A 83 30.02 7.95 12.74
C GLY A 83 29.24 7.72 14.04
N ARG A 84 28.02 8.27 14.20
CA ARG A 84 27.18 8.05 15.37
C ARG A 84 25.99 7.14 15.06
N ILE A 85 25.76 6.18 15.94
CA ILE A 85 24.62 5.26 15.90
C ILE A 85 23.53 5.83 16.82
N GLY A 86 22.30 5.92 16.32
CA GLY A 86 21.11 6.27 17.11
C GLY A 86 20.53 5.06 17.82
N ALA A 87 19.79 5.30 18.91
CA ALA A 87 18.94 4.26 19.48
C ALA A 87 17.83 3.89 18.49
N ASP A 88 17.64 2.61 18.25
CA ASP A 88 16.60 2.07 17.38
C ASP A 88 16.31 0.60 17.77
N THR A 89 15.25 0.01 17.19
CA THR A 89 14.51 -1.17 17.62
C THR A 89 15.22 -2.18 18.54
N LYS A 90 16.39 -2.70 18.15
CA LYS A 90 17.21 -3.60 18.97
C LYS A 90 18.70 -3.40 18.68
N ALA A 91 19.50 -3.14 19.72
CA ALA A 91 20.96 -2.98 19.59
C ALA A 91 21.66 -4.20 18.94
N TYR A 92 21.18 -5.41 19.21
CA TYR A 92 21.75 -6.64 18.64
C TYR A 92 21.60 -6.76 17.12
N LEU A 93 20.74 -5.96 16.48
CA LEU A 93 20.65 -5.89 15.02
C LEU A 93 21.90 -5.24 14.41
N TYR A 94 22.63 -4.44 15.18
CA TYR A 94 23.84 -3.76 14.72
C TYR A 94 25.09 -4.45 15.27
N LEU A 95 25.07 -4.86 16.55
CA LEU A 95 26.23 -5.44 17.22
C LEU A 95 26.66 -6.82 16.69
N ASP A 96 25.70 -7.70 16.40
CA ASP A 96 25.95 -9.04 15.86
C ASP A 96 24.66 -9.57 15.17
N PRO A 97 24.33 -9.04 13.97
CA PRO A 97 23.12 -9.43 13.26
C PRO A 97 23.09 -10.92 12.93
N GLY A 98 24.26 -11.54 12.69
CA GLY A 98 24.36 -12.98 12.43
C GLY A 98 23.90 -13.82 13.63
N ARG A 99 24.34 -13.47 14.84
CA ARG A 99 23.88 -14.14 16.07
C ARG A 99 22.41 -13.86 16.37
N MET A 100 21.94 -12.64 16.10
CA MET A 100 20.52 -12.30 16.22
C MET A 100 19.67 -13.20 15.32
N LEU A 101 20.03 -13.36 14.04
CA LEU A 101 19.32 -14.23 13.10
C LEU A 101 19.35 -15.71 13.52
N ARG A 102 20.52 -16.23 13.94
CA ARG A 102 20.65 -17.61 14.44
C ARG A 102 19.78 -17.91 15.66
N ARG A 103 19.48 -16.89 16.48
CA ARG A 103 18.58 -17.04 17.64
C ARG A 103 17.11 -16.89 17.26
N ALA A 104 16.82 -16.00 16.31
CA ALA A 104 15.44 -15.67 15.91
C ALA A 104 14.69 -16.84 15.23
N VAL A 105 15.39 -17.87 14.74
CA VAL A 105 14.76 -19.08 14.17
C VAL A 105 14.07 -19.97 15.21
N SER A 106 14.36 -19.78 16.50
CA SER A 106 13.74 -20.53 17.60
C SER A 106 12.88 -19.60 18.44
N MET A 107 11.66 -20.06 18.78
CA MET A 107 10.83 -19.38 19.76
C MET A 107 11.36 -19.56 21.19
N TRP A 108 12.20 -20.56 21.45
CA TRP A 108 12.83 -20.80 22.76
C TRP A 108 14.27 -20.25 22.78
N ASP A 109 14.59 -19.39 23.74
CA ASP A 109 15.94 -18.91 24.00
C ASP A 109 16.45 -19.41 25.37
N PRO A 110 17.41 -20.35 25.41
CA PRO A 110 17.98 -20.86 26.65
C PRO A 110 18.94 -19.85 27.33
N ALA A 111 19.37 -18.81 26.64
CA ALA A 111 20.35 -17.85 27.15
C ALA A 111 19.74 -16.75 28.03
N ILE A 112 18.42 -16.69 28.16
CA ILE A 112 17.70 -15.68 28.94
C ILE A 112 16.87 -16.37 30.01
N GLY A 113 17.09 -16.01 31.28
CA GLY A 113 16.22 -16.43 32.39
C GLY A 113 16.10 -17.94 32.58
N MET A 114 17.17 -18.70 32.32
CA MET A 114 17.19 -20.19 32.31
C MET A 114 16.30 -20.83 31.23
N GLY A 115 15.84 -20.04 30.26
CA GLY A 115 14.95 -20.48 29.19
C GLY A 115 13.66 -19.66 29.14
N THR A 116 13.40 -19.02 28.01
CA THR A 116 12.16 -18.26 27.82
C THR A 116 11.64 -18.35 26.39
N VAL A 117 10.32 -18.23 26.24
CA VAL A 117 9.70 -18.02 24.94
C VAL A 117 9.90 -16.56 24.54
N THR A 118 10.60 -16.36 23.43
CA THR A 118 11.04 -15.05 23.00
C THR A 118 9.88 -14.17 22.55
N HIS A 119 10.00 -12.87 22.84
CA HIS A 119 9.07 -11.86 22.40
C HIS A 119 9.59 -11.16 21.12
N GLN A 120 8.78 -11.17 20.06
CA GLN A 120 9.02 -10.53 18.75
C GLN A 120 10.27 -10.99 17.98
N ASN A 121 11.09 -11.91 18.51
CA ASN A 121 12.38 -12.24 17.93
C ASN A 121 12.27 -12.78 16.50
N ILE A 122 11.31 -13.68 16.27
CA ILE A 122 11.09 -14.29 14.96
C ILE A 122 10.89 -13.23 13.87
N GLY A 123 10.14 -12.17 14.15
CA GLY A 123 9.83 -11.10 13.20
C GLY A 123 11.08 -10.42 12.61
N TYR A 124 12.20 -10.42 13.33
CA TYR A 124 13.45 -9.83 12.84
C TYR A 124 14.16 -10.66 11.79
N LEU A 125 13.78 -11.93 11.54
CA LEU A 125 14.37 -12.73 10.46
C LEU A 125 14.25 -12.03 9.11
N TYR A 126 13.11 -11.40 8.85
CA TYR A 126 12.86 -10.66 7.62
C TYR A 126 11.88 -9.52 7.86
N PRO A 127 12.11 -8.31 7.32
CA PRO A 127 13.27 -7.93 6.51
C PRO A 127 14.42 -7.33 7.31
N GLN A 128 14.18 -6.83 8.52
CA GLN A 128 15.14 -5.96 9.22
C GLN A 128 16.45 -6.67 9.58
N GLY A 129 16.40 -7.84 10.20
CA GLY A 129 17.62 -8.58 10.55
C GLY A 129 18.39 -9.03 9.33
N LEU A 130 17.70 -9.50 8.27
CA LEU A 130 18.34 -9.82 6.99
C LEU A 130 19.05 -8.61 6.39
N PHE A 131 18.42 -7.43 6.44
CA PHE A 131 19.01 -6.19 5.94
C PHE A 131 20.32 -5.85 6.66
N TYR A 132 20.34 -5.85 7.99
CA TYR A 132 21.56 -5.55 8.74
C TYR A 132 22.63 -6.61 8.56
N TRP A 133 22.26 -7.89 8.52
CA TRP A 133 23.20 -8.97 8.25
C TRP A 133 23.87 -8.84 6.87
N LEU A 134 23.12 -8.46 5.84
CA LEU A 134 23.68 -8.24 4.50
C LEU A 134 24.67 -7.07 4.46
N LEU A 135 24.36 -5.96 5.16
CA LEU A 135 25.25 -4.79 5.18
C LEU A 135 26.50 -5.01 6.06
N ASP A 136 26.34 -5.72 7.18
CA ASP A 136 27.45 -6.19 8.02
C ASP A 136 28.39 -7.11 7.23
N THR A 137 27.83 -8.09 6.50
CA THR A 137 28.61 -8.99 5.63
C THR A 137 29.31 -8.23 4.50
N ALA A 138 28.72 -7.14 4.01
CA ALA A 138 29.35 -6.25 3.03
C ALA A 138 30.39 -5.29 3.63
N GLY A 139 30.59 -5.30 4.96
CA GLY A 139 31.57 -4.49 5.67
C GLY A 139 31.18 -3.02 5.79
N LEU A 140 29.89 -2.68 5.68
CA LEU A 140 29.44 -1.30 5.89
C LEU A 140 29.47 -0.95 7.39
N PRO A 141 29.89 0.26 7.77
CA PRO A 141 29.76 0.72 9.16
C PRO A 141 28.30 0.74 9.62
N ASP A 142 28.03 0.35 10.87
CA ASP A 142 26.69 0.28 11.46
C ASP A 142 25.87 1.56 11.29
N TRP A 143 26.51 2.73 11.49
CA TRP A 143 25.83 4.01 11.33
C TRP A 143 25.36 4.22 9.89
N VAL A 144 26.12 3.78 8.88
CA VAL A 144 25.72 3.84 7.46
C VAL A 144 24.56 2.89 7.22
N ALA A 145 24.64 1.65 7.72
CA ALA A 145 23.58 0.67 7.62
C ALA A 145 22.26 1.20 8.22
N GLN A 146 22.33 1.86 9.37
CA GLN A 146 21.17 2.50 10.01
C GLN A 146 20.56 3.62 9.16
N ARG A 147 21.38 4.49 8.55
CA ARG A 147 20.87 5.54 7.65
C ARG A 147 20.27 4.97 6.38
N LEU A 148 20.86 3.92 5.81
CA LEU A 148 20.31 3.22 4.65
C LEU A 148 18.99 2.52 4.98
N TRP A 149 18.85 1.98 6.20
CA TRP A 149 17.60 1.39 6.67
C TRP A 149 16.48 2.43 6.74
N THR A 150 16.67 3.52 7.47
CA THR A 150 15.70 4.62 7.57
C THR A 150 15.41 5.23 6.20
N GLY A 151 16.44 5.43 5.38
CA GLY A 151 16.29 5.92 4.00
C GLY A 151 15.47 4.97 3.12
N SER A 152 15.59 3.66 3.31
CA SER A 152 14.81 2.66 2.58
C SER A 152 13.32 2.68 2.96
N ILE A 153 13.01 2.91 4.24
CA ILE A 153 11.65 3.08 4.74
C ILE A 153 11.02 4.33 4.10
N LEU A 154 11.71 5.47 4.17
CA LEU A 154 11.27 6.73 3.55
C LEU A 154 11.07 6.59 2.04
N PHE A 155 12.08 6.05 1.36
CA PHE A 155 12.02 5.84 -0.07
C PHE A 155 10.88 4.89 -0.47
N GLY A 156 10.67 3.82 0.30
CA GLY A 156 9.54 2.90 0.15
C GLY A 156 8.19 3.60 0.27
N ALA A 157 8.03 4.46 1.29
CA ALA A 157 6.83 5.27 1.50
C ALA A 157 6.55 6.19 0.30
N GLY A 158 7.53 7.01 -0.10
CA GLY A 158 7.36 7.95 -1.22
C GLY A 158 7.11 7.24 -2.55
N THR A 159 7.89 6.21 -2.87
CA THR A 159 7.71 5.45 -4.12
C THR A 159 6.42 4.63 -4.15
N GLY A 160 5.92 4.19 -2.99
CA GLY A 160 4.61 3.56 -2.87
C GLY A 160 3.47 4.50 -3.24
N VAL A 161 3.54 5.77 -2.82
CA VAL A 161 2.56 6.79 -3.21
C VAL A 161 2.70 7.15 -4.70
N LEU A 162 3.93 7.25 -5.23
CA LEU A 162 4.12 7.41 -6.68
C LEU A 162 3.49 6.25 -7.47
N PHE A 163 3.70 5.01 -7.02
CA PHE A 163 3.12 3.83 -7.64
C PHE A 163 1.58 3.85 -7.60
N LEU A 164 1.00 4.23 -6.45
CA LEU A 164 -0.44 4.43 -6.28
C LEU A 164 -0.98 5.46 -7.28
N LEU A 165 -0.43 6.68 -7.31
CA LEU A 165 -0.95 7.75 -8.16
C LEU A 165 -0.74 7.49 -9.65
N ARG A 166 0.33 6.79 -10.02
CA ARG A 166 0.53 6.28 -11.40
C ARG A 166 -0.51 5.24 -11.80
N SER A 167 -1.06 4.49 -10.83
CA SER A 167 -2.21 3.59 -11.09
C SER A 167 -3.45 4.35 -11.53
N PHE A 168 -3.54 5.64 -11.19
CA PHE A 168 -4.58 6.57 -11.64
C PHE A 168 -4.14 7.47 -12.80
N ARG A 169 -2.96 7.23 -13.38
CA ARG A 169 -2.38 8.02 -14.49
C ARG A 169 -2.19 9.51 -14.15
N TRP A 170 -1.92 9.82 -12.88
CA TRP A 170 -1.57 11.18 -12.50
C TRP A 170 -0.25 11.62 -13.13
N PRO A 171 -0.11 12.90 -13.54
CA PRO A 171 1.16 13.46 -13.96
C PRO A 171 2.22 13.37 -12.86
N ASP A 172 3.46 13.06 -13.25
CA ASP A 172 4.58 12.84 -12.32
C ASP A 172 4.82 14.04 -11.38
N ARG A 173 4.58 15.28 -11.80
CA ARG A 173 4.74 16.48 -10.96
C ARG A 173 3.81 16.50 -9.74
N PHE A 174 2.55 16.12 -9.91
CA PHE A 174 1.59 16.08 -8.81
C PHE A 174 1.72 14.80 -7.99
N ALA A 175 2.03 13.68 -8.67
CA ALA A 175 2.34 12.44 -7.97
C ALA A 175 3.54 12.63 -7.03
N PHE A 176 4.57 13.36 -7.46
CA PHE A 176 5.71 13.73 -6.64
C PHE A 176 5.33 14.54 -5.41
N VAL A 177 4.47 15.56 -5.54
CA VAL A 177 4.04 16.37 -4.38
C VAL A 177 3.36 15.51 -3.31
N ALA A 178 2.43 14.64 -3.70
CA ALA A 178 1.77 13.74 -2.76
C ALA A 178 2.76 12.74 -2.14
N ALA A 179 3.68 12.21 -2.95
CA ALA A 179 4.70 11.27 -2.48
C ALA A 179 5.67 11.92 -1.49
N ALA A 180 6.13 13.13 -1.77
CA ALA A 180 7.00 13.89 -0.87
C ALA A 180 6.27 14.28 0.42
N GLY A 181 5.01 14.73 0.33
CA GLY A 181 4.18 15.07 1.49
C GLY A 181 3.93 13.88 2.41
N TYR A 182 3.69 12.69 1.83
CA TYR A 182 3.56 11.47 2.61
C TYR A 182 4.90 11.04 3.21
N MET A 183 5.96 10.94 2.38
CA MET A 183 7.30 10.51 2.78
C MET A 183 7.90 11.36 3.92
N LEU A 184 7.68 12.67 3.89
CA LEU A 184 8.25 13.63 4.84
C LEU A 184 7.27 14.02 5.94
N SER A 185 6.19 13.26 6.12
CA SER A 185 5.19 13.54 7.15
C SER A 185 5.79 13.42 8.56
N PRO A 186 5.29 14.17 9.55
CA PRO A 186 5.80 14.12 10.91
C PRO A 186 5.63 12.76 11.60
N TYR A 187 4.78 11.87 11.07
CA TYR A 187 4.58 10.50 11.56
C TYR A 187 5.89 9.71 11.72
N ILE A 188 6.89 9.96 10.86
CA ILE A 188 8.20 9.29 11.00
C ILE A 188 8.89 9.62 12.33
N LEU A 189 8.73 10.87 12.81
CA LEU A 189 9.41 11.37 14.00
C LEU A 189 8.95 10.65 15.27
N GLU A 190 7.75 10.07 15.25
CA GLU A 190 7.17 9.35 16.38
C GLU A 190 7.82 7.99 16.63
N TYR A 191 8.57 7.45 15.66
CA TYR A 191 9.10 6.08 15.72
C TYR A 191 10.56 5.93 15.31
N GLU A 192 11.11 6.77 14.43
CA GLU A 192 12.46 6.56 13.86
C GLU A 192 13.57 6.49 14.93
N ALA A 193 13.52 7.37 15.92
CA ALA A 193 14.55 7.48 16.95
C ALA A 193 14.46 6.40 18.06
N ARG A 194 13.66 5.33 17.87
CA ARG A 194 13.46 4.30 18.89
C ARG A 194 13.03 2.94 18.36
N ILE A 195 12.16 2.90 17.36
CA ILE A 195 11.53 1.67 16.87
C ILE A 195 11.12 1.78 15.40
N SER A 196 12.09 2.03 14.52
CA SER A 196 11.91 2.22 13.08
C SER A 196 11.14 1.08 12.39
N ALA A 197 11.18 -0.13 12.95
CA ALA A 197 10.44 -1.28 12.43
C ALA A 197 8.92 -1.06 12.33
N ILE A 198 8.35 -0.23 13.21
CA ILE A 198 6.91 0.10 13.21
C ILE A 198 6.52 0.94 11.98
N LEU A 199 7.49 1.56 11.31
CA LEU A 199 7.28 2.35 10.10
C LEU A 199 7.18 1.49 8.82
N LEU A 200 7.45 0.18 8.88
CA LEU A 200 7.36 -0.68 7.69
C LEU A 200 5.95 -0.69 7.09
N PRO A 201 4.85 -0.83 7.86
CA PRO A 201 3.49 -0.64 7.36
C PRO A 201 3.27 0.72 6.69
N TYR A 202 3.76 1.80 7.31
CA TYR A 202 3.71 3.13 6.72
C TYR A 202 4.40 3.18 5.34
N ALA A 203 5.56 2.54 5.18
CA ALA A 203 6.24 2.44 3.89
C ALA A 203 5.45 1.61 2.85
N GLY A 204 4.74 0.57 3.30
CA GLY A 204 3.97 -0.32 2.43
C GLY A 204 2.58 0.16 2.04
N LEU A 205 1.99 1.13 2.75
CA LEU A 205 0.58 1.55 2.58
C LEU A 205 0.25 1.93 1.12
N GLY A 206 1.04 2.82 0.50
CA GLY A 206 0.81 3.25 -0.88
C GLY A 206 0.91 2.10 -1.89
N TRP A 207 1.85 1.17 -1.66
CA TRP A 207 2.02 -0.03 -2.48
C TRP A 207 0.79 -0.95 -2.39
N LEU A 208 0.32 -1.24 -1.18
CA LEU A 208 -0.84 -2.12 -0.97
C LEU A 208 -2.09 -1.56 -1.66
N ILE A 209 -2.39 -0.27 -1.50
CA ILE A 209 -3.54 0.35 -2.18
C ILE A 209 -3.34 0.28 -3.70
N GLY A 210 -2.16 0.64 -4.21
CA GLY A 210 -1.89 0.64 -5.64
C GLY A 210 -1.98 -0.77 -6.25
N ILE A 211 -1.52 -1.79 -5.53
CA ILE A 211 -1.58 -3.19 -5.94
C ILE A 211 -3.04 -3.64 -5.96
N THR A 212 -3.84 -3.26 -4.97
CA THR A 212 -5.28 -3.54 -4.95
C THR A 212 -5.98 -2.86 -6.14
N VAL A 213 -5.71 -1.58 -6.41
CA VAL A 213 -6.28 -0.84 -7.57
C VAL A 213 -5.98 -1.56 -8.88
N ARG A 214 -4.70 -1.88 -9.13
CA ARG A 214 -4.31 -2.55 -10.38
C ARG A 214 -4.80 -3.99 -10.44
N GLY A 215 -4.77 -4.70 -9.31
CA GLY A 215 -5.23 -6.07 -9.17
C GLY A 215 -6.71 -6.24 -9.46
N LEU A 216 -7.55 -5.34 -8.93
CA LEU A 216 -8.99 -5.35 -9.22
C LEU A 216 -9.28 -5.03 -10.69
N ARG A 217 -8.59 -4.05 -11.27
CA ARG A 217 -8.74 -3.70 -12.70
C ARG A 217 -8.28 -4.81 -13.64
N GLU A 218 -7.23 -5.55 -13.27
CA GLU A 218 -6.78 -6.74 -14.00
C GLU A 218 -7.73 -7.93 -13.81
N ALA A 219 -8.39 -8.02 -12.64
CA ALA A 219 -9.35 -9.06 -12.33
C ALA A 219 -10.71 -8.87 -13.01
N GLU A 220 -11.14 -7.62 -13.25
CA GLU A 220 -12.47 -7.31 -13.79
C GLU A 220 -12.84 -8.15 -15.03
N PRO A 221 -12.00 -8.26 -16.08
CA PRO A 221 -12.39 -8.91 -17.33
C PRO A 221 -12.75 -10.40 -17.20
N GLY A 222 -12.71 -10.97 -15.99
CA GLY A 222 -13.06 -12.36 -15.67
C GLY A 222 -12.00 -13.37 -16.09
N ARG A 223 -10.95 -12.91 -16.79
CA ARG A 223 -9.88 -13.76 -17.34
C ARG A 223 -8.80 -14.09 -16.33
N ALA A 224 -8.60 -13.22 -15.34
CA ALA A 224 -7.57 -13.39 -14.32
C ALA A 224 -8.02 -14.35 -13.21
N GLY A 225 -8.76 -15.43 -13.52
CA GLY A 225 -9.21 -16.43 -12.54
C GLY A 225 -8.04 -17.19 -11.89
N TRP A 226 -8.25 -18.41 -11.40
CA TRP A 226 -7.22 -19.25 -10.75
C TRP A 226 -6.05 -19.69 -11.65
N ARG A 227 -5.96 -19.16 -12.87
CA ARG A 227 -4.86 -19.36 -13.81
C ARG A 227 -3.60 -18.64 -13.31
N PRO A 228 -2.39 -19.08 -13.71
CA PRO A 228 -1.12 -18.45 -13.31
C PRO A 228 -1.08 -16.93 -13.49
N ALA A 229 -1.64 -16.41 -14.60
CA ALA A 229 -1.69 -14.98 -14.88
C ALA A 229 -2.45 -14.16 -13.82
N GLY A 230 -3.43 -14.75 -13.14
CA GLY A 230 -4.22 -14.06 -12.13
C GLY A 230 -3.53 -13.92 -10.76
N TRP A 231 -2.37 -14.55 -10.56
CA TRP A 231 -1.66 -14.53 -9.28
C TRP A 231 -0.69 -13.36 -9.12
N ARG A 232 -0.41 -12.60 -10.18
CA ARG A 232 0.60 -11.53 -10.16
C ARG A 232 0.37 -10.50 -9.05
N PHE A 233 -0.83 -9.93 -8.98
CA PHE A 233 -1.16 -8.94 -7.96
C PHE A 233 -1.47 -9.53 -6.59
N PRO A 234 -2.19 -10.66 -6.46
CA PRO A 234 -2.29 -11.39 -5.19
C PRO A 234 -0.93 -11.73 -4.57
N ALA A 235 0.01 -12.24 -5.36
CA ALA A 235 1.36 -12.56 -4.90
C ALA A 235 2.15 -11.29 -4.54
N ALA A 236 2.08 -10.24 -5.36
CA ALA A 236 2.71 -8.96 -5.04
C ALA A 236 2.18 -8.37 -3.73
N PHE A 237 0.85 -8.44 -3.51
CA PHE A 237 0.23 -8.00 -2.26
C PHE A 237 0.78 -8.79 -1.07
N ALA A 238 0.83 -10.12 -1.19
CA ALA A 238 1.34 -11.01 -0.16
C ALA A 238 2.83 -10.78 0.16
N LEU A 239 3.67 -10.52 -0.85
CA LEU A 239 5.08 -10.20 -0.65
C LEU A 239 5.26 -8.86 0.07
N VAL A 240 4.45 -7.85 -0.25
CA VAL A 240 4.48 -6.57 0.47
C VAL A 240 4.06 -6.77 1.93
N VAL A 241 2.95 -7.49 2.18
CA VAL A 241 2.49 -7.83 3.55
C VAL A 241 3.56 -8.57 4.33
N THR A 242 4.20 -9.57 3.73
CA THR A 242 5.28 -10.35 4.36
C THR A 242 6.49 -9.48 4.70
N THR A 243 6.79 -8.50 3.87
CA THR A 243 7.91 -7.57 4.07
C THR A 243 7.64 -6.56 5.17
N ILE A 244 6.39 -6.14 5.38
CA ILE A 244 6.11 -5.05 6.31
C ILE A 244 5.42 -5.50 7.61
N GLY A 245 4.98 -6.74 7.70
CA GLY A 245 4.08 -7.22 8.75
C GLY A 245 4.72 -7.99 9.90
N SER A 246 5.85 -8.64 9.67
CA SER A 246 6.42 -9.66 10.57
C SER A 246 6.83 -9.15 11.95
N ILE A 247 7.20 -7.87 12.06
CA ILE A 247 7.67 -7.27 13.32
C ILE A 247 6.52 -6.61 14.10
N ASN A 248 5.54 -6.02 13.39
CA ASN A 248 4.41 -5.35 14.02
C ASN A 248 3.09 -5.66 13.31
N ALA A 249 2.39 -6.68 13.81
CA ALA A 249 1.10 -7.10 13.28
C ALA A 249 -0.01 -6.04 13.46
N SER A 250 0.02 -5.27 14.56
CA SER A 250 -1.01 -4.26 14.84
C SER A 250 -1.04 -3.13 13.81
N SER A 251 0.12 -2.54 13.51
CA SER A 251 0.26 -1.51 12.48
C SER A 251 -0.14 -2.04 11.10
N LEU A 252 0.23 -3.29 10.78
CA LEU A 252 -0.20 -3.94 9.55
C LEU A 252 -1.73 -4.04 9.48
N ILE A 253 -2.39 -4.50 10.55
CA ILE A 253 -3.86 -4.62 10.60
C ILE A 253 -4.51 -3.26 10.34
N PHE A 254 -4.03 -2.19 10.98
CA PHE A 254 -4.60 -0.85 10.80
C PHE A 254 -4.47 -0.34 9.37
N ILE A 255 -3.29 -0.47 8.75
CA ILE A 255 -3.14 0.02 7.38
C ILE A 255 -3.91 -0.82 6.36
N LEU A 256 -4.22 -2.10 6.65
CA LEU A 256 -4.97 -2.97 5.75
C LEU A 256 -6.43 -2.51 5.58
N PHE A 257 -6.96 -1.70 6.49
CA PHE A 257 -8.24 -1.02 6.27
C PHE A 257 -8.23 -0.13 5.03
N ALA A 258 -7.09 0.40 4.61
CA ALA A 258 -7.01 1.25 3.41
C ALA A 258 -7.27 0.49 2.09
N PRO A 259 -6.56 -0.61 1.74
CA PRO A 259 -6.91 -1.41 0.58
C PRO A 259 -8.27 -2.10 0.74
N LEU A 260 -8.67 -2.48 1.96
CA LEU A 260 -10.01 -3.04 2.21
C LEU A 260 -11.12 -2.01 1.94
N LEU A 261 -10.92 -0.74 2.26
CA LEU A 261 -11.83 0.36 1.92
C LEU A 261 -11.89 0.63 0.41
N TRP A 262 -10.81 0.36 -0.33
CA TRP A 262 -10.80 0.53 -1.78
C TRP A 262 -11.71 -0.48 -2.50
N VAL A 263 -11.79 -1.72 -2.01
CA VAL A 263 -12.64 -2.76 -2.60
C VAL A 263 -14.12 -2.34 -2.75
N PRO A 264 -14.84 -1.94 -1.68
CA PRO A 264 -16.22 -1.50 -1.79
C PRO A 264 -16.34 -0.18 -2.57
N PHE A 265 -15.34 0.70 -2.48
CA PHE A 265 -15.31 1.93 -3.27
C PHE A 265 -15.23 1.62 -4.78
N ALA A 266 -14.43 0.64 -5.19
CA ALA A 266 -14.30 0.22 -6.58
C ALA A 266 -15.56 -0.49 -7.10
N VAL A 267 -16.21 -1.31 -6.26
CA VAL A 267 -17.40 -2.09 -6.62
C VAL A 267 -18.66 -1.25 -6.67
N TRP A 268 -18.92 -0.45 -5.62
CA TRP A 268 -20.18 0.30 -5.48
C TRP A 268 -20.03 1.79 -5.76
N GLY A 269 -18.91 2.38 -5.38
CA GLY A 269 -18.67 3.83 -5.55
C GLY A 269 -18.39 4.20 -7.00
N THR A 270 -17.31 3.69 -7.57
CA THR A 270 -16.92 3.96 -8.97
C THR A 270 -17.48 2.96 -9.96
N ARG A 271 -18.00 1.82 -9.47
CA ARG A 271 -18.52 0.70 -10.29
C ARG A 271 -17.54 0.26 -11.37
N GLU A 272 -16.24 0.33 -11.08
CA GLU A 272 -15.19 -0.05 -12.03
C GLU A 272 -14.93 -1.56 -12.03
N VAL A 273 -15.38 -2.28 -10.99
CA VAL A 273 -15.13 -3.70 -10.78
C VAL A 273 -16.38 -4.42 -10.31
N ARG A 274 -16.65 -5.63 -10.83
CA ARG A 274 -17.74 -6.49 -10.36
C ARG A 274 -17.39 -7.21 -9.06
N LEU A 275 -18.39 -7.47 -8.20
CA LEU A 275 -18.20 -8.14 -6.90
C LEU A 275 -17.47 -9.48 -7.03
N GLY A 276 -17.82 -10.33 -8.00
CA GLY A 276 -17.17 -11.63 -8.20
C GLY A 276 -15.67 -11.52 -8.52
N ALA A 277 -15.27 -10.52 -9.32
CA ALA A 277 -13.86 -10.27 -9.62
C ALA A 277 -13.10 -9.76 -8.39
N ALA A 278 -13.73 -8.89 -7.61
CA ALA A 278 -13.17 -8.40 -6.36
C ALA A 278 -12.97 -9.54 -5.35
N VAL A 279 -14.00 -10.36 -5.11
CA VAL A 279 -13.93 -11.53 -4.23
C VAL A 279 -12.82 -12.47 -4.68
N GLY A 280 -12.76 -12.82 -5.96
CA GLY A 280 -11.71 -13.69 -6.49
C GLY A 280 -10.29 -13.16 -6.31
N MET A 281 -10.06 -11.85 -6.49
CA MET A 281 -8.77 -11.21 -6.21
C MET A 281 -8.43 -11.25 -4.72
N CYS A 282 -9.37 -10.85 -3.85
CA CYS A 282 -9.18 -10.82 -2.41
C CYS A 282 -8.91 -12.22 -1.84
N THR A 283 -9.67 -13.24 -2.23
CA THR A 283 -9.47 -14.62 -1.77
C THR A 283 -8.06 -15.11 -2.07
N ARG A 284 -7.56 -14.88 -3.29
CA ARG A 284 -6.19 -15.30 -3.65
C ARG A 284 -5.12 -14.50 -2.92
N ALA A 285 -5.35 -13.20 -2.71
CA ALA A 285 -4.43 -12.37 -1.93
C ALA A 285 -4.35 -12.88 -0.49
N VAL A 286 -5.49 -13.20 0.15
CA VAL A 286 -5.56 -13.78 1.49
C VAL A 286 -4.83 -15.13 1.54
N LEU A 287 -5.08 -16.03 0.59
CA LEU A 287 -4.36 -17.32 0.54
C LEU A 287 -2.85 -17.13 0.40
N ALA A 288 -2.41 -16.25 -0.50
CA ALA A 288 -0.99 -15.97 -0.68
C ALA A 288 -0.38 -15.33 0.58
N VAL A 289 -1.09 -14.41 1.25
CA VAL A 289 -0.66 -13.81 2.53
C VAL A 289 -0.49 -14.89 3.59
N LEU A 290 -1.48 -15.78 3.77
CA LEU A 290 -1.42 -16.85 4.76
C LEU A 290 -0.21 -17.76 4.55
N VAL A 291 0.06 -18.17 3.30
CA VAL A 291 1.22 -19.01 2.97
C VAL A 291 2.53 -18.29 3.24
N THR A 292 2.67 -17.05 2.75
CA THR A 292 3.92 -16.28 2.86
C THR A 292 4.20 -15.76 4.27
N SER A 293 3.16 -15.64 5.10
CA SER A 293 3.22 -15.18 6.49
C SER A 293 3.18 -16.31 7.53
N ALA A 294 3.00 -17.57 7.11
CA ALA A 294 2.83 -18.71 8.00
C ALA A 294 3.94 -18.83 9.06
N TRP A 295 5.18 -18.53 8.67
CA TRP A 295 6.35 -18.63 9.55
C TRP A 295 6.29 -17.69 10.76
N TRP A 296 5.91 -16.43 10.58
CA TRP A 296 5.81 -15.47 11.70
C TRP A 296 4.46 -15.56 12.42
N ILE A 297 3.39 -15.97 11.72
CA ILE A 297 2.09 -16.27 12.35
C ILE A 297 2.25 -17.41 13.35
N ALA A 298 3.00 -18.46 13.00
CA ALA A 298 3.31 -19.56 13.92
C ALA A 298 4.04 -19.06 15.17
N GLY A 299 5.07 -18.22 15.01
CA GLY A 299 5.77 -17.63 16.15
C GLY A 299 4.89 -16.72 17.02
N LEU A 300 4.02 -15.92 16.41
CA LEU A 300 3.03 -15.11 17.14
C LEU A 300 2.07 -15.98 17.94
N TYR A 301 1.60 -17.09 17.35
CA TYR A 301 0.74 -18.06 18.04
C TYR A 301 1.46 -18.71 19.22
N THR A 302 2.71 -19.14 19.04
CA THR A 302 3.54 -19.69 20.14
C THR A 302 3.77 -18.65 21.24
N GLN A 303 4.07 -17.40 20.87
CA GLN A 303 4.25 -16.31 21.83
C GLN A 303 2.96 -16.03 22.61
N ALA A 304 1.80 -16.08 21.96
CA ALA A 304 0.52 -15.84 22.62
C ALA A 304 0.16 -16.94 23.64
N GLY A 305 0.51 -18.20 23.37
CA GLY A 305 0.22 -19.33 24.26
C GLY A 305 1.22 -19.55 25.38
N TYR A 306 2.51 -19.25 25.15
CA TYR A 306 3.61 -19.64 26.04
C TYR A 306 4.58 -18.50 26.40
N GLY A 307 4.43 -17.33 25.79
CA GLY A 307 5.26 -16.16 26.06
C GLY A 307 4.94 -15.50 27.39
N LEU A 308 5.91 -14.74 27.91
CA LEU A 308 5.65 -13.84 29.03
C LEU A 308 4.60 -12.81 28.62
N ASN A 309 3.65 -12.51 29.51
CA ASN A 309 2.62 -11.51 29.28
C ASN A 309 3.18 -10.08 29.41
N VAL A 310 4.04 -9.69 28.47
CA VAL A 310 4.67 -8.37 28.42
C VAL A 310 3.61 -7.25 28.29
N LEU A 311 2.47 -7.53 27.66
CA LEU A 311 1.40 -6.55 27.46
C LEU A 311 0.79 -6.05 28.79
N ALA A 312 0.82 -6.85 29.85
CA ALA A 312 0.32 -6.48 31.17
C ALA A 312 1.25 -5.52 31.95
N PHE A 313 2.52 -5.42 31.55
CA PHE A 313 3.55 -4.66 32.29
C PHE A 313 4.19 -3.52 31.48
N THR A 314 3.61 -3.20 30.32
CA THR A 314 4.14 -2.18 29.41
C THR A 314 3.38 -0.87 29.57
N GLU A 315 2.47 -0.55 28.66
CA GLU A 315 1.69 0.69 28.70
C GLU A 315 0.18 0.45 28.88
N THR A 316 -0.47 1.34 29.64
CA THR A 316 -1.93 1.29 29.88
C THR A 316 -2.70 1.90 28.70
N ILE A 317 -3.96 1.49 28.54
CA ILE A 317 -4.85 2.02 27.49
C ILE A 317 -5.04 3.53 27.68
N GLU A 318 -5.20 3.98 28.92
CA GLU A 318 -5.29 5.40 29.28
C GLU A 318 -4.06 6.20 28.81
N THR A 319 -2.85 5.71 29.10
CA THR A 319 -1.59 6.35 28.68
C THR A 319 -1.53 6.46 27.16
N VAL A 320 -1.87 5.38 26.46
CA VAL A 320 -1.84 5.33 24.99
C VAL A 320 -2.89 6.25 24.37
N ALA A 321 -4.06 6.35 24.98
CA ALA A 321 -5.15 7.19 24.48
C ALA A 321 -4.90 8.68 24.71
N SER A 322 -4.17 9.07 25.76
CA SER A 322 -4.01 10.46 26.23
C SER A 322 -3.67 11.50 25.16
N SER A 323 -2.89 11.14 24.13
CA SER A 323 -2.47 12.03 23.05
C SER A 323 -3.18 11.79 21.72
N SER A 324 -4.10 10.83 21.66
CA SER A 324 -4.78 10.41 20.43
C SER A 324 -5.89 11.39 20.02
N GLN A 325 -5.67 12.69 20.21
CA GLN A 325 -6.67 13.72 19.93
C GLN A 325 -6.81 13.92 18.42
N ALA A 326 -8.02 14.23 17.95
CA ALA A 326 -8.29 14.42 16.53
C ALA A 326 -7.40 15.52 15.90
N SER A 327 -7.11 16.59 16.66
CA SER A 327 -6.20 17.66 16.23
C SER A 327 -4.79 17.16 15.95
N GLU A 328 -4.23 16.32 16.82
CA GLU A 328 -2.89 15.75 16.66
C GLU A 328 -2.86 14.70 15.54
N VAL A 329 -3.87 13.85 15.48
CA VAL A 329 -4.02 12.84 14.42
C VAL A 329 -4.07 13.48 13.03
N LEU A 330 -4.80 14.59 12.86
CA LEU A 330 -4.87 15.32 11.59
C LEU A 330 -3.55 16.01 11.20
N ARG A 331 -2.70 16.36 12.18
CA ARG A 331 -1.34 16.88 11.93
C ARG A 331 -0.37 15.77 11.52
N GLY A 332 -0.78 14.50 11.54
CA GLY A 332 0.08 13.36 11.29
C GLY A 332 0.91 12.94 12.51
N LEU A 333 0.41 13.24 13.71
CA LEU A 333 0.96 12.88 15.02
C LEU A 333 -0.06 12.04 15.80
N GLY A 334 0.09 11.93 17.12
CA GLY A 334 -0.94 11.42 18.03
C GLY A 334 -0.48 10.24 18.88
N ASN A 335 0.71 9.70 18.64
CA ASN A 335 1.32 8.68 19.48
C ASN A 335 1.82 9.30 20.80
N TRP A 336 1.38 8.73 21.93
CA TRP A 336 1.68 9.23 23.29
C TRP A 336 3.17 9.33 23.56
N PHE A 337 3.93 8.41 22.97
CA PHE A 337 5.36 8.35 23.12
C PHE A 337 6.08 9.62 22.61
N PHE A 338 5.52 10.29 21.60
CA PHE A 338 6.08 11.53 21.06
C PHE A 338 6.03 12.69 22.08
N TYR A 339 5.07 12.66 23.00
CA TYR A 339 4.85 13.71 24.01
C TYR A 339 5.47 13.37 25.37
N GLY A 340 6.05 12.19 25.52
CA GLY A 340 6.62 11.75 26.79
C GLY A 340 7.94 12.42 27.13
N GLN A 341 8.18 12.55 28.43
CA GLN A 341 9.37 13.18 29.01
C GLN A 341 9.74 12.50 30.32
N ASP A 342 11.02 12.61 30.68
CA ASP A 342 11.55 12.18 31.98
C ASP A 342 12.46 13.27 32.57
N ALA A 343 13.19 12.95 33.65
CA ALA A 343 14.08 13.89 34.33
C ALA A 343 15.21 14.45 33.45
N LEU A 344 15.55 13.79 32.34
CA LEU A 344 16.54 14.22 31.36
C LEU A 344 15.93 15.04 30.21
N GLY A 345 14.61 15.17 30.19
CA GLY A 345 13.85 15.94 29.22
C GLY A 345 12.96 15.08 28.32
N PRO A 346 12.53 15.62 27.17
CA PRO A 346 11.68 14.93 26.21
C PRO A 346 12.34 13.66 25.64
N TRP A 347 11.59 12.56 25.55
CA TRP A 347 12.10 11.31 24.97
C TRP A 347 12.45 11.46 23.49
N ILE A 348 11.71 12.31 22.77
CA ILE A 348 11.93 12.63 21.35
C ILE A 348 12.22 14.12 21.23
N LYS A 349 13.48 14.47 20.96
CA LYS A 349 13.90 15.88 20.87
C LYS A 349 13.09 16.72 19.87
N PRO A 350 12.79 16.25 18.64
CA PRO A 350 11.94 17.01 17.72
C PRO A 350 10.54 17.36 18.23
N ALA A 351 10.03 16.66 19.26
CA ALA A 351 8.71 16.93 19.80
C ALA A 351 8.59 18.33 20.42
N THR A 352 9.69 18.89 20.94
CA THR A 352 9.69 20.26 21.50
C THR A 352 9.33 21.29 20.43
N HIS A 353 9.96 21.22 19.26
CA HIS A 353 9.67 22.11 18.14
C HIS A 353 8.20 22.01 17.70
N TYR A 354 7.65 20.80 17.59
CA TYR A 354 6.25 20.60 17.18
C TYR A 354 5.20 21.02 18.21
N THR A 355 5.60 21.23 19.47
CA THR A 355 4.71 21.57 20.59
C THR A 355 4.90 22.98 21.12
N HIS A 356 6.05 23.61 20.90
CA HIS A 356 6.38 24.93 21.45
C HIS A 356 6.61 26.00 20.36
N ASP A 357 7.10 25.64 19.18
CA ASP A 357 7.39 26.62 18.14
C ASP A 357 6.10 27.00 17.39
N LEU A 358 5.56 28.19 17.68
CA LEU A 358 4.28 28.65 17.14
C LEU A 358 4.20 28.56 15.62
N TRP A 359 5.28 28.91 14.89
CA TRP A 359 5.29 28.86 13.43
C TRP A 359 5.12 27.43 12.91
N LEU A 360 5.74 26.43 13.55
CA LEU A 360 5.67 25.03 13.15
C LEU A 360 4.29 24.45 13.49
N ILE A 361 3.72 24.83 14.64
CA ILE A 361 2.34 24.52 15.01
C ILE A 361 1.39 25.05 13.93
N VAL A 362 1.49 26.33 13.57
CA VAL A 362 0.65 26.96 12.54
C VAL A 362 0.78 26.23 11.20
N ILE A 363 1.99 25.93 10.73
CA ILE A 363 2.18 25.18 9.47
C ILE A 363 1.57 23.78 9.55
N SER A 364 1.77 23.08 10.67
CA SER A 364 1.25 21.72 10.85
C SER A 364 -0.28 21.66 10.86
N PHE A 365 -0.97 22.72 11.27
CA PHE A 365 -2.43 22.85 11.14
C PHE A 365 -2.86 23.38 9.76
N ALA A 366 -2.08 24.28 9.16
CA ALA A 366 -2.40 24.83 7.85
C ALA A 366 -2.44 23.73 6.77
N LEU A 367 -1.51 22.77 6.80
CA LEU A 367 -1.46 21.67 5.82
C LEU A 367 -2.76 20.83 5.76
N PRO A 368 -3.28 20.26 6.87
CA PRO A 368 -4.54 19.52 6.83
C PRO A 368 -5.73 20.40 6.46
N ILE A 369 -5.80 21.64 6.94
CA ILE A 369 -6.86 22.59 6.57
C ILE A 369 -6.86 22.83 5.05
N LEU A 370 -5.69 23.11 4.47
CA LEU A 370 -5.53 23.32 3.03
C LEU A 370 -5.87 22.06 2.24
N ALA A 371 -5.49 20.87 2.70
CA ALA A 371 -5.82 19.61 2.05
C ALA A 371 -7.34 19.34 2.04
N LEU A 372 -8.03 19.60 3.15
CA LEU A 372 -9.48 19.47 3.25
C LEU A 372 -10.21 20.53 2.41
N ALA A 373 -9.74 21.78 2.43
CA ALA A 373 -10.26 22.83 1.54
C ALA A 373 -10.06 22.46 0.07
N ALA A 374 -8.88 21.95 -0.30
CA ALA A 374 -8.56 21.49 -1.65
C ALA A 374 -9.48 20.36 -2.11
N ALA A 375 -9.93 19.48 -1.22
CA ALA A 375 -10.86 18.39 -1.53
C ALA A 375 -12.16 18.89 -2.20
N SER A 376 -12.63 20.08 -1.81
CA SER A 376 -13.82 20.71 -2.41
C SER A 376 -13.61 21.17 -3.87
N ALA A 377 -12.37 21.51 -4.24
CA ALA A 377 -12.02 22.06 -5.54
C ALA A 377 -11.67 20.99 -6.59
N ILE A 378 -11.19 19.82 -6.16
CA ILE A 378 -10.78 18.69 -7.00
C ILE A 378 -12.00 18.07 -7.68
N ARG A 379 -12.08 17.94 -9.00
CA ARG A 379 -13.22 17.29 -9.68
C ARG A 379 -13.04 15.78 -9.92
N TRP A 380 -11.94 15.21 -9.46
CA TRP A 380 -11.59 13.80 -9.64
C TRP A 380 -12.43 12.87 -8.76
N GLY A 381 -13.18 11.94 -9.35
CA GLY A 381 -14.11 11.06 -8.61
C GLY A 381 -13.47 10.24 -7.50
N HIS A 382 -12.23 9.77 -7.68
CA HIS A 382 -11.52 9.02 -6.64
C HIS A 382 -11.10 9.87 -5.43
N ARG A 383 -11.31 11.20 -5.43
CA ARG A 383 -11.12 12.05 -4.24
C ARG A 383 -11.94 11.55 -3.05
N GLY A 384 -13.12 10.99 -3.31
CA GLY A 384 -14.02 10.48 -2.26
C GLY A 384 -13.39 9.35 -1.45
N TYR A 385 -12.56 8.51 -2.08
CA TYR A 385 -11.81 7.48 -1.38
C TYR A 385 -10.80 8.07 -0.40
N PHE A 386 -10.04 9.10 -0.80
CA PHE A 386 -9.04 9.72 0.08
C PHE A 386 -9.68 10.50 1.23
N VAL A 387 -10.85 11.11 1.01
CA VAL A 387 -11.66 11.70 2.09
C VAL A 387 -12.13 10.61 3.06
N ALA A 388 -12.70 9.52 2.54
CA ALA A 388 -13.12 8.38 3.37
C ALA A 388 -11.93 7.76 4.13
N LEU A 389 -10.75 7.74 3.52
CA LEU A 389 -9.53 7.25 4.13
C LEU A 389 -9.07 8.12 5.31
N ILE A 390 -9.16 9.45 5.19
CA ILE A 390 -8.91 10.39 6.29
C ILE A 390 -9.91 10.16 7.42
N LEU A 391 -11.21 10.07 7.10
CA LEU A 391 -12.25 9.87 8.10
C LEU A 391 -12.05 8.54 8.84
N LEU A 392 -11.84 7.44 8.11
CA LEU A 392 -11.62 6.13 8.70
C LEU A 392 -10.34 6.09 9.54
N GLY A 393 -9.23 6.61 9.00
CA GLY A 393 -7.96 6.68 9.69
C GLY A 393 -8.04 7.52 10.96
N THR A 394 -8.74 8.65 10.92
CA THR A 394 -8.94 9.54 12.08
C THR A 394 -9.80 8.87 13.13
N THR A 395 -10.93 8.25 12.75
CA THR A 395 -11.81 7.53 13.68
C THR A 395 -11.08 6.40 14.39
N ILE A 396 -10.30 5.59 13.66
CA ILE A 396 -9.51 4.51 14.27
C ILE A 396 -8.45 5.12 15.18
N ALA A 397 -7.65 6.07 14.68
CA ALA A 397 -6.52 6.63 15.43
C ALA A 397 -6.93 7.35 16.70
N VAL A 398 -8.05 8.09 16.69
CA VAL A 398 -8.61 8.74 17.87
C VAL A 398 -9.11 7.71 18.86
N GLY A 399 -9.90 6.75 18.37
CA GLY A 399 -10.25 5.56 19.12
C GLY A 399 -10.87 5.86 20.47
N VAL A 400 -10.12 5.50 21.52
CA VAL A 400 -10.54 5.59 22.93
C VAL A 400 -10.53 7.02 23.48
N TYR A 401 -9.82 7.97 22.85
CA TYR A 401 -9.71 9.33 23.41
C TYR A 401 -11.06 10.10 23.40
N PRO A 402 -11.41 10.84 24.47
CA PRO A 402 -10.78 10.85 25.79
C PRO A 402 -11.16 9.61 26.61
N TYR A 403 -10.24 9.10 27.42
CA TYR A 403 -10.37 7.79 28.09
C TYR A 403 -11.56 7.69 29.06
N ASP A 404 -11.86 8.76 29.80
CA ASP A 404 -12.92 8.78 30.81
C ASP A 404 -14.32 9.01 30.24
N ASP A 405 -14.43 9.78 29.15
CA ASP A 405 -15.69 10.05 28.44
C ASP A 405 -15.57 9.75 26.93
N PRO A 406 -15.35 8.47 26.57
CA PRO A 406 -15.17 8.09 25.18
C PRO A 406 -16.47 8.22 24.39
N SER A 407 -16.34 8.60 23.13
CA SER A 407 -17.44 8.56 22.15
C SER A 407 -18.08 7.16 22.07
N PRO A 408 -19.28 6.99 21.48
CA PRO A 408 -19.88 5.67 21.31
C PRO A 408 -18.96 4.65 20.60
N TRP A 409 -18.20 5.10 19.60
CA TRP A 409 -17.18 4.27 18.94
C TRP A 409 -15.96 4.04 19.84
N GLY A 410 -15.53 5.05 20.59
CA GLY A 410 -14.44 4.93 21.55
C GLY A 410 -14.73 3.92 22.66
N ARG A 411 -15.99 3.81 23.12
CA ARG A 411 -16.43 2.77 24.06
C ARG A 411 -16.21 1.38 23.50
N VAL A 412 -16.60 1.13 22.24
CA VAL A 412 -16.37 -0.17 21.59
C VAL A 412 -14.88 -0.51 21.54
N PHE A 413 -14.02 0.46 21.21
CA PHE A 413 -12.56 0.24 21.22
C PHE A 413 -12.02 0.00 22.64
N LYS A 414 -12.52 0.75 23.62
CA LYS A 414 -12.13 0.63 25.03
C LYS A 414 -12.52 -0.74 25.58
N ASP A 415 -13.78 -1.13 25.44
CA ASP A 415 -14.31 -2.43 25.88
C ASP A 415 -13.55 -3.58 25.22
N PHE A 416 -13.21 -3.47 23.92
CA PHE A 416 -12.41 -4.48 23.23
C PHE A 416 -10.98 -4.56 23.76
N ALA A 417 -10.35 -3.41 24.02
CA ALA A 417 -8.98 -3.31 24.51
C ALA A 417 -8.84 -3.79 25.96
N GLU A 418 -9.82 -3.51 26.81
CA GLU A 418 -9.87 -3.94 28.21
C GLU A 418 -10.35 -5.39 28.35
N GLY A 419 -11.31 -5.80 27.53
CA GLY A 419 -11.97 -7.11 27.61
C GLY A 419 -11.22 -8.25 26.91
N SER A 420 -10.12 -7.99 26.19
CA SER A 420 -9.42 -9.06 25.46
C SER A 420 -7.91 -8.80 25.28
N THR A 421 -7.11 -9.87 25.31
CA THR A 421 -5.67 -9.79 25.01
C THR A 421 -5.40 -9.31 23.57
N ALA A 422 -6.27 -9.68 22.63
CA ALA A 422 -6.16 -9.24 21.24
C ALA A 422 -6.42 -7.73 21.09
N GLY A 423 -7.43 -7.21 21.77
CA GLY A 423 -7.68 -5.77 21.82
C GLY A 423 -6.58 -5.02 22.54
N LEU A 424 -6.07 -5.56 23.66
CA LEU A 424 -4.94 -4.98 24.38
C LEU A 424 -3.68 -4.89 23.50
N ALA A 425 -3.44 -5.89 22.63
CA ALA A 425 -2.35 -5.85 21.64
C ALA A 425 -2.57 -4.79 20.54
N LEU A 426 -3.81 -4.38 20.30
CA LEU A 426 -4.22 -3.37 19.33
C LEU A 426 -4.45 -1.97 19.96
N ARG A 427 -4.17 -1.78 21.25
CA ARG A 427 -4.43 -0.53 22.00
C ARG A 427 -3.81 0.74 21.40
N SER A 428 -2.70 0.62 20.68
CA SER A 428 -1.97 1.75 20.08
C SER A 428 -2.58 2.12 18.72
N LEU A 429 -3.75 2.74 18.82
CA LEU A 429 -4.59 3.14 17.69
C LEU A 429 -3.98 4.22 16.77
N PRO A 430 -3.15 5.18 17.25
CA PRO A 430 -2.45 6.13 16.39
C PRO A 430 -1.59 5.52 15.27
N ARG A 431 -1.31 4.21 15.32
CA ARG A 431 -0.70 3.46 14.22
C ARG A 431 -1.54 3.48 12.93
N ALA A 432 -2.79 3.94 12.96
CA ALA A 432 -3.65 4.19 11.80
C ALA A 432 -3.43 5.56 11.10
N VAL A 433 -2.67 6.49 11.72
CA VAL A 433 -2.35 7.82 11.17
C VAL A 433 -1.78 7.82 9.74
N PRO A 434 -1.00 6.80 9.27
CA PRO A 434 -0.57 6.74 7.87
C PRO A 434 -1.73 6.89 6.85
N MET A 435 -2.93 6.39 7.18
CA MET A 435 -4.11 6.56 6.32
C MET A 435 -4.51 8.03 6.18
N VAL A 436 -4.47 8.77 7.29
CA VAL A 436 -4.78 10.21 7.35
C VAL A 436 -3.77 11.00 6.53
N VAL A 437 -2.48 10.81 6.82
CA VAL A 437 -1.39 11.51 6.14
C VAL A 437 -1.40 11.24 4.64
N LEU A 438 -1.64 9.99 4.21
CA LEU A 438 -1.73 9.64 2.79
C LEU A 438 -2.89 10.41 2.13
N GLY A 439 -4.08 10.37 2.74
CA GLY A 439 -5.25 11.04 2.21
C GLY A 439 -5.03 12.56 2.09
N LEU A 440 -4.48 13.19 3.12
CA LEU A 440 -4.18 14.62 3.11
C LEU A 440 -3.16 14.98 2.03
N SER A 441 -2.08 14.19 1.90
CA SER A 441 -1.03 14.42 0.91
C SER A 441 -1.56 14.34 -0.52
N VAL A 442 -2.43 13.37 -0.82
CA VAL A 442 -3.06 13.22 -2.14
C VAL A 442 -4.04 14.34 -2.43
N LEU A 443 -4.86 14.76 -1.46
CA LEU A 443 -5.81 15.85 -1.64
C LEU A 443 -5.10 17.19 -1.82
N LEU A 444 -4.03 17.47 -1.08
CA LEU A 444 -3.22 18.67 -1.26
C LEU A 444 -2.63 18.74 -2.68
N ALA A 445 -2.02 17.65 -3.15
CA ALA A 445 -1.50 17.56 -4.51
C ALA A 445 -2.60 17.69 -5.58
N GLY A 446 -3.78 17.14 -5.32
CA GLY A 446 -4.95 17.29 -6.19
C GLY A 446 -5.47 18.73 -6.26
N GLY A 447 -5.43 19.46 -5.15
CA GLY A 447 -5.75 20.88 -5.08
C GLY A 447 -4.87 21.70 -6.01
N LEU A 448 -3.55 21.46 -5.95
CA LEU A 448 -2.58 22.08 -6.86
C LEU A 448 -2.88 21.75 -8.33
N ALA A 449 -3.23 20.50 -8.62
CA ALA A 449 -3.62 20.09 -9.97
C ALA A 449 -4.90 20.79 -10.46
N ALA A 450 -5.89 20.94 -9.60
CA ALA A 450 -7.12 21.68 -9.90
C ALA A 450 -6.84 23.18 -10.12
N LEU A 451 -5.95 23.78 -9.35
CA LEU A 451 -5.56 25.18 -9.52
C LEU A 451 -4.85 25.40 -10.85
N GLU A 452 -3.87 24.55 -11.22
CA GLU A 452 -3.17 24.65 -12.50
C GLU A 452 -4.14 24.57 -13.68
N GLN A 453 -5.10 23.62 -13.63
CA GLN A 453 -6.13 23.49 -14.67
C GLN A 453 -7.01 24.74 -14.78
N ARG A 454 -7.38 25.36 -13.65
CA ARG A 454 -8.18 26.61 -13.64
C ARG A 454 -7.40 27.79 -14.21
N TYR A 455 -6.11 27.92 -13.87
CA TYR A 455 -5.26 28.96 -14.42
C TYR A 455 -5.07 28.79 -15.94
N ALA A 456 -4.81 27.57 -16.40
CA ALA A 456 -4.69 27.27 -17.82
C ALA A 456 -5.98 27.59 -18.60
N ALA A 457 -7.15 27.22 -18.04
CA ALA A 457 -8.44 27.51 -18.66
C ALA A 457 -8.72 29.03 -18.75
N ARG A 458 -8.37 29.80 -17.71
CA ARG A 458 -8.51 31.26 -17.70
C ARG A 458 -7.57 31.93 -18.71
N ALA A 459 -6.32 31.48 -18.78
CA ALA A 459 -5.35 31.99 -19.74
C ALA A 459 -5.83 31.77 -21.19
N ALA A 460 -6.32 30.57 -21.49
CA ALA A 460 -6.87 30.23 -22.81
C ALA A 460 -8.06 31.13 -23.20
N ALA A 461 -8.99 31.38 -22.25
CA ALA A 461 -10.14 32.27 -22.46
C ALA A 461 -9.74 33.74 -22.69
N GLY A 462 -8.67 34.21 -22.04
CA GLY A 462 -8.12 35.56 -22.25
C GLY A 462 -7.50 35.73 -23.64
N THR A 463 -6.78 34.73 -24.15
CA THR A 463 -6.22 34.75 -25.52
C THR A 463 -7.27 34.68 -26.61
N SER A 464 -8.37 33.94 -26.43
CA SER A 464 -9.46 33.89 -27.43
C SER A 464 -10.24 35.20 -27.52
N ALA A 465 -10.33 35.96 -26.43
CA ALA A 465 -10.99 37.27 -26.42
C ALA A 465 -10.14 38.37 -27.10
N GLY A 466 -8.81 38.24 -27.10
CA GLY A 466 -7.90 39.20 -27.75
C GLY A 466 -7.65 38.96 -29.26
N GLY A 467 -8.00 37.79 -29.78
CA GLY A 467 -7.74 37.41 -31.19
C GLY A 467 -8.88 37.70 -32.18
N GLY A 468 -10.07 38.07 -31.71
CA GLY A 468 -11.25 38.32 -32.55
C GLY A 468 -11.44 39.78 -33.03
N GLY A 469 -10.45 40.64 -32.80
CA GLY A 469 -10.52 42.07 -33.11
C GLY A 469 -9.45 42.56 -34.09
N ARG A 470 -9.17 41.79 -35.15
CA ARG A 470 -8.33 42.25 -36.27
C ARG A 470 -9.03 42.05 -37.60
#